data_AF-A0A0F6MT42-F1
#
_entry.id   AF-A0A0F6MT42-F1
#
_cell.length_a   1.000
_cell.length_b   1.000
_cell.length_c   1.000
_cell.angle_alpha   90.00
_cell.angle_beta   90.00
_cell.angle_gamma   90.00
#
_symmetry.space_group_name_H-M   'P 1'
#
loop_
_entity.id
_entity.type
_entity.pdbx_description
1 polymer ?
#
loop_
_entity_poly.entity_id
_entity_poly.type
_entity_poly.pdbx_seq_one_letter_code
_entity_poly.pdbx_strand_id
1 'polypeptide(L)'
;MHLNIFAIEKSLFPLNKQVYFSIEKELNILSKSDVATLIKCFEFESNAFYEEKLEISQTISEFPEFNVYIFFPENEDITISTIEKSKNYKIWTSDLKYIKRENTHILPTSDLILRFYHKGIEQTFVVPLAYILGYNEKKINNSNYYQVYQHNIVPKEILKFRYSLNKTNCTDFINENSYKYIGITKRNWKKRYQEHINSSHNQSYFRFHRCLRGEFFEIGAIEHIIDRAGITEDEAMEIEEKNIEKISLYPIFSKGLNMIPGGRAGLKFLHEHAKKIGYKIEKEIDADIFESEMIKMENFNLKQILKNKNSNLKNEKLAELWANDINFRISAITNQKHHFSYDQIQCARLLYASGWEMEKIFDNIKKIDTNKEINISQLDDLLLGNTYSSIPYVIL
;
A
#
# COMPACT_ATOMS: atom_id res chain seq x y z
N MET A 1 24.53 17.79 11.47
CA MET A 1 23.89 17.07 10.35
C MET A 1 23.18 18.09 9.47
N HIS A 2 23.23 17.93 8.15
CA HIS A 2 22.56 18.84 7.20
C HIS A 2 21.37 18.16 6.55
N LEU A 3 20.28 18.88 6.40
CA LEU A 3 19.10 18.36 5.70
C LEU A 3 19.28 18.49 4.20
N ASN A 4 18.89 17.43 3.50
CA ASN A 4 18.64 17.48 2.08
C ASN A 4 17.20 17.92 1.83
N ILE A 5 17.01 19.23 1.65
CA ILE A 5 15.69 19.82 1.38
C ILE A 5 15.06 19.22 0.12
N PHE A 6 15.82 18.98 -0.95
CA PHE A 6 15.28 18.39 -2.18
C PHE A 6 14.77 16.95 -1.96
N ALA A 7 15.50 16.14 -1.19
CA ALA A 7 15.07 14.79 -0.84
C ALA A 7 13.81 14.81 0.04
N ILE A 8 13.70 15.77 0.98
CA ILE A 8 12.47 15.99 1.74
C ILE A 8 11.32 16.33 0.80
N GLU A 9 11.50 17.29 -0.09
CA GLU A 9 10.43 17.75 -0.98
C GLU A 9 9.96 16.68 -1.98
N LYS A 10 10.87 15.78 -2.37
CA LYS A 10 10.56 14.66 -3.27
C LYS A 10 9.88 13.47 -2.57
N SER A 11 10.26 13.20 -1.32
CA SER A 11 9.73 12.08 -0.51
C SER A 11 8.48 12.49 0.29
N LEU A 12 8.34 13.78 0.59
CA LEU A 12 7.17 14.40 1.20
C LEU A 12 6.60 15.46 0.25
N PHE A 13 6.92 16.73 0.53
CA PHE A 13 6.50 17.94 -0.17
C PHE A 13 7.15 19.16 0.50
N PRO A 14 7.10 20.36 -0.13
CA PRO A 14 7.62 21.59 0.46
C PRO A 14 7.00 21.94 1.81
N LEU A 15 7.87 22.27 2.77
CA LEU A 15 7.53 22.78 4.09
C LEU A 15 7.96 24.24 4.23
N ASN A 16 7.44 24.91 5.26
CA ASN A 16 7.89 26.26 5.57
C ASN A 16 9.40 26.28 5.87
N LYS A 17 10.14 27.28 5.35
CA LYS A 17 11.59 27.38 5.55
C LYS A 17 12.00 27.34 7.03
N GLN A 18 11.17 27.88 7.94
CA GLN A 18 11.45 27.85 9.38
C GLN A 18 11.38 26.43 9.96
N VAL A 19 10.56 25.55 9.38
CA VAL A 19 10.45 24.14 9.79
C VAL A 19 11.77 23.44 9.52
N TYR A 20 12.36 23.58 8.32
CA TYR A 20 13.66 23.00 8.00
C TYR A 20 14.76 23.45 8.98
N PHE A 21 14.84 24.75 9.27
CA PHE A 21 15.79 25.29 10.25
C PHE A 21 15.59 24.68 11.65
N SER A 22 14.34 24.50 12.07
CA SER A 22 14.01 23.94 13.38
C SER A 22 14.35 22.45 13.46
N ILE A 23 14.13 21.68 12.40
CA ILE A 23 14.56 20.27 12.30
C ILE A 23 16.09 20.18 12.40
N GLU A 24 16.84 20.99 11.62
CA GLU A 24 18.31 21.00 11.69
C GLU A 24 18.82 21.34 13.10
N LYS A 25 18.17 22.29 13.77
CA LYS A 25 18.52 22.66 15.14
C LYS A 25 18.38 21.47 16.09
N GLU A 26 17.26 20.75 16.04
CA GLU A 26 17.00 19.57 16.87
C GLU A 26 18.00 18.43 16.57
N LEU A 27 18.23 18.14 15.30
CA LEU A 27 19.22 17.13 14.88
C LEU A 27 20.63 17.50 15.31
N ASN A 28 21.00 18.77 15.28
CA ASN A 28 22.31 19.22 15.75
C ASN A 28 22.47 19.11 17.27
N ILE A 29 21.39 19.23 18.05
CA ILE A 29 21.40 18.96 19.49
C ILE A 29 21.67 17.47 19.74
N LEU A 30 20.93 16.59 19.06
CA LEU A 30 21.10 15.14 19.15
C LEU A 30 22.49 14.66 18.70
N SER A 31 23.00 15.23 17.62
CA SER A 31 24.27 14.78 17.04
C SER A 31 25.48 15.03 17.96
N LYS A 32 25.42 16.02 18.88
CA LYS A 32 26.55 16.37 19.74
C LYS A 32 27.02 15.24 20.68
N SER A 33 26.20 14.22 20.92
CA SER A 33 26.55 13.08 21.75
C SER A 33 27.12 11.88 20.99
N ASP A 34 26.77 11.67 19.70
CA ASP A 34 27.18 10.46 18.96
C ASP A 34 27.05 10.54 17.42
N VAL A 35 27.55 11.62 16.78
CA VAL A 35 27.45 11.84 15.31
C VAL A 35 27.92 10.62 14.50
N ALA A 36 29.06 10.03 14.88
CA ALA A 36 29.72 9.00 14.09
C ALA A 36 28.91 7.70 14.03
N THR A 37 28.28 7.31 15.15
CA THR A 37 27.41 6.13 15.19
C THR A 37 26.13 6.38 14.41
N LEU A 38 25.52 7.57 14.55
CA LEU A 38 24.34 7.95 13.78
C LEU A 38 24.60 7.90 12.27
N ILE A 39 25.73 8.45 11.81
CA ILE A 39 26.15 8.40 10.40
C ILE A 39 26.27 6.95 9.91
N LYS A 40 26.99 6.10 10.65
CA LYS A 40 27.14 4.67 10.29
C LYS A 40 25.80 3.94 10.28
N CYS A 41 24.88 4.29 11.18
CA CYS A 41 23.57 3.66 11.24
C CYS A 41 22.68 4.09 10.09
N PHE A 42 22.73 5.36 9.66
CA PHE A 42 22.01 5.78 8.46
C PHE A 42 22.59 5.20 7.17
N GLU A 43 23.91 5.05 7.07
CA GLU A 43 24.56 4.29 5.99
C GLU A 43 24.06 2.84 6.01
N PHE A 44 24.09 2.22 7.18
CA PHE A 44 23.61 0.86 7.36
C PHE A 44 22.13 0.74 7.01
N GLU A 45 21.24 1.57 7.54
CA GLU A 45 19.82 1.60 7.19
C GLU A 45 19.70 1.64 5.68
N SER A 46 20.30 2.63 5.02
CA SER A 46 20.24 2.77 3.55
C SER A 46 20.70 1.54 2.75
N ASN A 47 21.66 0.76 3.27
CA ASN A 47 22.24 -0.43 2.62
C ASN A 47 21.52 -1.74 3.02
N ALA A 48 21.11 -1.87 4.27
CA ALA A 48 20.41 -3.02 4.83
C ALA A 48 19.04 -3.25 4.21
N PHE A 49 18.52 -2.24 3.53
CA PHE A 49 17.33 -2.33 2.74
C PHE A 49 17.49 -3.14 1.43
N TYR A 50 18.70 -3.61 1.06
CA TYR A 50 19.01 -4.32 -0.19
C TYR A 50 19.28 -5.84 -0.09
N GLU A 51 19.45 -6.43 1.11
CA GLU A 51 19.83 -7.85 1.22
C GLU A 51 18.87 -8.64 2.12
N GLU A 52 18.23 -9.66 1.55
CA GLU A 52 17.39 -10.64 2.26
C GLU A 52 18.18 -11.52 3.25
N LYS A 53 19.52 -11.40 3.23
CA LYS A 53 20.45 -12.00 4.18
C LYS A 53 21.51 -10.97 4.56
N LEU A 54 21.17 -10.06 5.45
CA LEU A 54 22.19 -9.38 6.23
C LEU A 54 22.76 -10.39 7.22
N GLU A 55 23.85 -11.05 6.86
CA GLU A 55 24.81 -11.46 7.87
C GLU A 55 25.22 -10.17 8.58
N ILE A 56 24.79 -10.01 9.83
CA ILE A 56 25.15 -8.88 10.67
C ILE A 56 26.68 -8.77 10.59
N SER A 57 27.18 -7.74 9.91
CA SER A 57 28.61 -7.42 10.00
C SER A 57 28.89 -7.31 11.50
N GLN A 58 29.84 -8.09 12.01
CA GLN A 58 30.14 -8.28 13.44
C GLN A 58 30.45 -6.97 14.22
N THR A 59 30.38 -5.82 13.56
CA THR A 59 30.77 -4.48 13.99
C THR A 59 29.67 -3.60 14.58
N ILE A 60 28.37 -3.85 14.38
CA ILE A 60 27.28 -3.03 14.97
C ILE A 60 26.24 -3.94 15.64
N SER A 61 26.26 -4.00 16.98
CA SER A 61 25.33 -4.81 17.79
C SER A 61 24.06 -4.06 18.22
N GLU A 62 24.08 -2.73 18.19
CA GLU A 62 23.01 -1.87 18.69
C GLU A 62 22.74 -0.72 17.70
N PHE A 63 21.46 -0.44 17.44
CA PHE A 63 21.02 0.58 16.49
C PHE A 63 20.32 1.73 17.23
N PRO A 64 20.66 2.99 16.91
CA PRO A 64 19.95 4.14 17.43
C PRO A 64 18.53 4.20 16.86
N GLU A 65 17.56 4.33 17.74
CA GLU A 65 16.16 4.61 17.42
C GLU A 65 15.80 5.97 17.99
N PHE A 66 15.47 6.91 17.12
CA PHE A 66 14.88 8.18 17.51
C PHE A 66 14.07 8.78 16.36
N ASN A 67 13.08 9.60 16.69
CA ASN A 67 12.16 10.16 15.73
C ASN A 67 12.08 11.67 15.89
N VAL A 68 12.00 12.38 14.78
CA VAL A 68 11.73 13.82 14.74
C VAL A 68 10.28 14.00 14.36
N TYR A 69 9.51 14.67 15.20
CA TYR A 69 8.10 14.90 14.98
C TYR A 69 7.81 16.36 14.69
N ILE A 70 6.95 16.60 13.70
CA ILE A 70 6.39 17.92 13.38
C ILE A 70 4.88 17.81 13.52
N PHE A 71 4.31 18.54 14.47
CA PHE A 71 2.88 18.51 14.75
C PHE A 71 2.24 19.86 14.47
N PHE A 72 1.17 19.84 13.70
CA PHE A 72 0.26 20.96 13.56
C PHE A 72 -0.96 20.75 14.47
N PRO A 73 -1.49 21.80 15.10
CA PRO A 73 -2.63 21.69 16.01
C PRO A 73 -3.88 21.11 15.35
N GLU A 74 -4.63 20.28 16.09
CA GLU A 74 -5.86 19.62 15.61
C GLU A 74 -6.99 20.60 15.25
N ASN A 75 -6.98 21.79 15.85
CA ASN A 75 -7.96 22.83 15.55
C ASN A 75 -7.65 23.59 14.24
N GLU A 76 -6.54 23.30 13.56
CA GLU A 76 -6.25 23.87 12.23
C GLU A 76 -6.54 22.84 11.13
N ASP A 77 -7.39 23.24 10.17
CA ASP A 77 -7.61 22.46 8.95
C ASP A 77 -6.51 22.79 7.93
N ILE A 78 -5.54 21.88 7.82
CA ILE A 78 -4.35 22.03 6.97
C ILE A 78 -4.43 21.03 5.82
N THR A 79 -4.01 21.46 4.63
CA THR A 79 -3.88 20.60 3.46
C THR A 79 -2.42 20.50 3.03
N ILE A 80 -2.09 19.48 2.23
CA ILE A 80 -0.76 19.33 1.61
C ILE A 80 -0.40 20.56 0.73
N SER A 81 -1.39 21.32 0.24
CA SER A 81 -1.15 22.54 -0.55
C SER A 81 -0.98 23.80 0.29
N THR A 82 -1.40 23.82 1.55
CA THR A 82 -1.30 24.97 2.44
C THR A 82 -0.23 24.83 3.52
N ILE A 83 0.26 23.62 3.78
CA ILE A 83 1.22 23.35 4.88
C ILE A 83 2.52 24.14 4.79
N GLU A 84 3.03 24.40 3.58
CA GLU A 84 4.22 25.23 3.35
C GLU A 84 4.07 26.67 3.91
N LYS A 85 2.83 27.16 3.94
CA LYS A 85 2.49 28.50 4.43
C LYS A 85 2.20 28.51 5.93
N SER A 86 1.97 27.35 6.54
CA SER A 86 1.65 27.26 7.96
C SER A 86 2.89 27.54 8.81
N LYS A 87 2.69 28.33 9.86
CA LYS A 87 3.73 28.72 10.83
C LYS A 87 3.43 28.19 12.23
N ASN A 88 2.25 27.62 12.44
CA ASN A 88 1.82 27.12 13.73
C ASN A 88 2.13 25.61 13.81
N TYR A 89 3.35 25.29 14.21
CA TYR A 89 3.80 23.92 14.37
C TYR A 89 4.59 23.77 15.65
N LYS A 90 4.67 22.54 16.15
CA LYS A 90 5.57 22.13 17.22
C LYS A 90 6.52 21.09 16.68
N ILE A 91 7.79 21.18 17.06
CA ILE A 91 8.77 20.13 16.80
C ILE A 91 9.12 19.47 18.14
N TRP A 92 9.21 18.16 18.11
CA TRP A 92 9.63 17.35 19.24
C TRP A 92 10.52 16.21 18.74
N THR A 93 11.53 15.83 19.51
CA THR A 93 12.38 14.67 19.24
C THR A 93 12.19 13.63 20.32
N SER A 94 12.10 12.35 19.94
CA SER A 94 12.10 11.29 20.94
C SER A 94 13.46 11.11 21.57
N ASP A 95 13.49 10.52 22.77
CA ASP A 95 14.73 10.10 23.40
C ASP A 95 15.47 9.13 22.48
N LEU A 96 16.79 9.31 22.39
CA LEU A 96 17.67 8.39 21.68
C LEU A 96 17.78 7.08 22.47
N LYS A 97 17.39 5.98 21.84
CA LYS A 97 17.52 4.63 22.39
C LYS A 97 18.45 3.79 21.51
N TYR A 98 19.12 2.82 22.11
CA TYR A 98 19.92 1.85 21.37
C TYR A 98 19.25 0.48 21.48
N ILE A 99 18.80 -0.06 20.35
CA ILE A 99 18.09 -1.33 20.27
C ILE A 99 19.03 -2.42 19.76
N LYS A 100 19.12 -3.51 20.51
CA LYS A 100 19.79 -4.74 20.07
C LYS A 100 18.92 -5.47 19.05
N ARG A 101 19.56 -5.98 17.99
CA ARG A 101 18.88 -6.86 17.03
C ARG A 101 18.88 -8.29 17.54
N GLU A 102 17.75 -8.72 18.09
CA GLU A 102 17.45 -10.13 18.31
C GLU A 102 16.26 -10.51 17.42
N ASN A 103 16.54 -11.14 16.28
CA ASN A 103 15.55 -11.81 15.41
C ASN A 103 14.36 -10.97 14.88
N THR A 104 14.43 -9.64 14.83
CA THR A 104 13.34 -8.83 14.25
C THR A 104 13.51 -8.67 12.73
N HIS A 105 12.49 -9.06 11.95
CA HIS A 105 12.40 -8.76 10.51
C HIS A 105 12.12 -7.27 10.21
N ILE A 106 11.86 -6.48 11.25
CA ILE A 106 11.60 -5.04 11.16
C ILE A 106 12.86 -4.33 11.63
N LEU A 107 13.42 -3.48 10.76
CA LEU A 107 14.51 -2.57 11.10
C LEU A 107 13.93 -1.48 12.01
N PRO A 108 14.46 -1.23 13.21
CA PRO A 108 14.13 0.00 13.93
C PRO A 108 14.59 1.16 13.04
N THR A 109 13.65 1.98 12.59
CA THR A 109 13.92 3.14 11.75
C THR A 109 13.85 4.39 12.60
N SER A 110 14.81 5.28 12.38
CA SER A 110 14.71 6.65 12.84
C SER A 110 14.02 7.49 11.78
N ASP A 111 12.85 8.05 12.07
CA ASP A 111 11.97 8.68 11.08
C ASP A 111 11.71 10.17 11.35
N LEU A 112 11.47 10.90 10.27
CA LEU A 112 10.77 12.18 10.28
C LEU A 112 9.26 11.93 10.17
N ILE A 113 8.52 12.35 11.18
CA ILE A 113 7.08 12.15 11.29
C ILE A 113 6.38 13.51 11.27
N LEU A 114 5.63 13.77 10.21
CA LEU A 114 4.87 15.00 10.02
C LEU A 114 3.38 14.71 10.19
N ARG A 115 2.71 15.42 11.10
CA ARG A 115 1.29 15.21 11.38
C ARG A 115 0.50 16.51 11.33
N PHE A 116 -0.63 16.48 10.64
CA PHE A 116 -1.63 17.56 10.63
C PHE A 116 -3.04 16.98 10.48
N TYR A 117 -4.06 17.83 10.56
CA TYR A 117 -5.45 17.43 10.40
C TYR A 117 -6.05 18.09 9.17
N HIS A 118 -6.78 17.30 8.36
CA HIS A 118 -7.58 17.81 7.26
C HIS A 118 -9.02 17.31 7.38
N LYS A 119 -10.00 18.22 7.47
CA LYS A 119 -11.43 17.89 7.61
C LYS A 119 -11.72 16.87 8.71
N GLY A 120 -11.04 16.98 9.84
CA GLY A 120 -11.18 16.06 10.98
C GLY A 120 -10.53 14.69 10.79
N ILE A 121 -9.76 14.48 9.71
CA ILE A 121 -8.95 13.28 9.47
C ILE A 121 -7.49 13.62 9.77
N GLU A 122 -6.85 12.84 10.64
CA GLU A 122 -5.41 12.97 10.89
C GLU A 122 -4.62 12.49 9.66
N GLN A 123 -3.71 13.31 9.16
CA GLN A 123 -2.76 12.96 8.09
C GLN A 123 -1.38 12.85 8.73
N THR A 124 -0.77 11.68 8.66
CA THR A 124 0.59 11.42 9.17
C THR A 124 1.49 11.01 8.01
N PHE A 125 2.67 11.61 7.90
CA PHE A 125 3.68 11.27 6.89
C PHE A 125 4.95 10.84 7.59
N VAL A 126 5.50 9.70 7.18
CA VAL A 126 6.63 9.05 7.80
C VAL A 126 7.70 8.84 6.73
N VAL A 127 8.89 9.40 6.95
CA VAL A 127 10.03 9.24 6.05
C VAL A 127 11.29 8.93 6.86
N PRO A 128 12.04 7.87 6.52
CA PRO A 128 13.31 7.56 7.15
C PRO A 128 14.29 8.73 7.12
N LEU A 129 14.89 9.01 8.28
CA LEU A 129 15.85 10.10 8.44
C LEU A 129 17.06 9.93 7.50
N ALA A 130 17.47 8.70 7.22
CA ALA A 130 18.52 8.40 6.26
C ALA A 130 18.30 9.13 4.92
N TYR A 131 17.08 9.08 4.36
CA TYR A 131 16.81 9.69 3.06
C TYR A 131 16.87 11.22 3.08
N ILE A 132 16.40 11.84 4.16
CA ILE A 132 16.38 13.31 4.28
C ILE A 132 17.71 13.90 4.77
N LEU A 133 18.61 13.07 5.30
CA LEU A 133 19.97 13.45 5.70
C LEU A 133 21.00 13.32 4.57
N GLY A 134 20.53 13.08 3.34
CA GLY A 134 21.36 13.08 2.14
C GLY A 134 21.91 11.72 1.73
N TYR A 135 21.59 10.63 2.45
CA TYR A 135 21.96 9.30 2.00
C TYR A 135 21.22 8.94 0.71
N ASN A 136 21.96 8.42 -0.27
CA ASN A 136 21.46 8.19 -1.63
C ASN A 136 20.84 9.43 -2.31
N GLU A 137 21.18 10.65 -1.89
CA GLU A 137 20.66 11.92 -2.44
C GLU A 137 20.61 11.94 -3.97
N LYS A 138 21.73 11.58 -4.62
CA LYS A 138 21.83 11.58 -6.09
C LYS A 138 20.81 10.66 -6.74
N LYS A 139 20.55 9.50 -6.13
CA LYS A 139 19.56 8.54 -6.60
C LYS A 139 18.14 9.04 -6.32
N ILE A 140 17.87 9.45 -5.07
CA ILE A 140 16.56 9.99 -4.65
C ILE A 140 16.15 11.13 -5.55
N ASN A 141 17.03 12.09 -5.84
CA ASN A 141 16.71 13.26 -6.64
C ASN A 141 16.56 12.96 -8.15
N ASN A 142 17.07 11.82 -8.62
CA ASN A 142 17.01 11.44 -10.03
C ASN A 142 15.64 10.82 -10.40
N SER A 143 15.10 11.18 -11.56
CA SER A 143 13.80 10.71 -12.06
C SER A 143 13.75 9.24 -12.49
N ASN A 144 14.91 8.58 -12.57
CA ASN A 144 15.03 7.18 -12.98
C ASN A 144 14.93 6.21 -11.78
N TYR A 145 14.82 6.74 -10.56
CA TYR A 145 14.71 5.95 -9.35
C TYR A 145 13.31 6.03 -8.76
N TYR A 146 12.94 4.96 -8.08
CA TYR A 146 11.61 4.71 -7.56
C TYR A 146 11.57 4.90 -6.04
N GLN A 147 10.34 5.07 -5.57
CA GLN A 147 9.94 5.06 -4.17
C GLN A 147 8.94 3.92 -3.97
N VAL A 148 9.09 3.16 -2.91
CA VAL A 148 8.06 2.23 -2.39
C VAL A 148 7.39 2.95 -1.24
N TYR A 149 6.07 3.00 -1.27
CA TYR A 149 5.27 3.67 -0.26
C TYR A 149 4.12 2.80 0.20
N GLN A 150 3.66 3.09 1.42
CA GLN A 150 2.50 2.48 2.03
C GLN A 150 1.51 3.55 2.47
N HIS A 151 0.23 3.25 2.30
CA HIS A 151 -0.88 3.98 2.89
C HIS A 151 -1.57 3.11 3.92
N ASN A 152 -1.62 3.60 5.17
CA ASN A 152 -2.43 3.00 6.22
C ASN A 152 -3.68 3.84 6.42
N ILE A 153 -4.84 3.27 6.17
CA ILE A 153 -6.12 3.92 6.46
C ILE A 153 -6.64 3.35 7.77
N VAL A 154 -6.74 4.21 8.79
CA VAL A 154 -7.11 3.83 10.15
C VAL A 154 -8.57 4.18 10.41
N PRO A 155 -9.41 3.21 10.79
CA PRO A 155 -10.78 3.49 11.19
C PRO A 155 -10.82 4.41 12.42
N LYS A 156 -11.78 5.35 12.43
CA LYS A 156 -11.96 6.30 13.55
C LYS A 156 -12.20 5.59 14.88
N GLU A 157 -12.83 4.43 14.86
CA GLU A 157 -13.04 3.60 16.05
C GLU A 157 -11.74 3.06 16.64
N ILE A 158 -10.79 2.68 15.79
CA ILE A 158 -9.46 2.19 16.19
C ILE A 158 -8.63 3.31 16.81
N LEU A 159 -8.75 4.54 16.29
CA LEU A 159 -8.02 5.70 16.82
C LEU A 159 -8.41 6.08 18.24
N LYS A 160 -9.63 5.75 18.69
CA LYS A 160 -10.06 6.01 20.08
C LYS A 160 -9.16 5.30 21.10
N PHE A 161 -8.57 4.16 20.72
CA PHE A 161 -7.67 3.40 21.58
C PHE A 161 -6.28 4.01 21.73
N ARG A 162 -5.97 5.05 20.94
CA ARG A 162 -4.65 5.70 20.96
C ARG A 162 -4.29 6.31 22.32
N TYR A 163 -5.31 6.70 23.09
CA TYR A 163 -5.14 7.30 24.42
C TYR A 163 -5.39 6.31 25.58
N SER A 164 -5.87 5.11 25.30
CA SER A 164 -6.22 4.11 26.34
C SER A 164 -5.17 3.02 26.52
N LEU A 165 -4.30 2.82 25.53
CA LEU A 165 -3.21 1.84 25.58
C LEU A 165 -1.88 2.52 25.95
N ASN A 166 -0.95 1.75 26.50
CA ASN A 166 0.43 2.23 26.63
C ASN A 166 1.02 2.50 25.23
N LYS A 167 2.06 3.34 25.14
CA LYS A 167 2.54 3.90 23.87
C LYS A 167 2.97 2.82 22.85
N THR A 168 3.63 1.75 23.29
CA THR A 168 4.10 0.68 22.40
C THR A 168 2.96 -0.20 21.91
N ASN A 169 2.09 -0.68 22.81
CA ASN A 169 0.94 -1.52 22.43
C ASN A 169 -0.05 -0.75 21.55
N CYS A 170 -0.12 0.57 21.70
CA CYS A 170 -0.94 1.43 20.86
C CYS A 170 -0.48 1.41 19.38
N THR A 171 0.82 1.55 19.12
CA THR A 171 1.33 1.63 17.74
C THR A 171 1.12 0.31 17.01
N ASP A 172 1.45 -0.81 17.66
CA ASP A 172 1.26 -2.15 17.09
C ASP A 172 -0.23 -2.42 16.85
N PHE A 173 -1.09 -2.10 17.82
CA PHE A 173 -2.53 -2.26 17.67
C PHE A 173 -3.10 -1.45 16.51
N ILE A 174 -2.71 -0.19 16.35
CA ILE A 174 -3.16 0.65 15.23
C ILE A 174 -2.67 0.06 13.90
N ASN A 175 -1.41 -0.38 13.84
CA ASN A 175 -0.82 -0.94 12.63
C ASN A 175 -1.45 -2.30 12.24
N GLU A 176 -1.81 -3.15 13.20
CA GLU A 176 -2.52 -4.42 12.95
C GLU A 176 -3.99 -4.19 12.53
N ASN A 177 -4.55 -3.05 12.91
CA ASN A 177 -5.94 -2.68 12.65
C ASN A 177 -6.13 -1.63 11.57
N SER A 178 -5.06 -1.21 10.89
CA SER A 178 -5.13 -0.35 9.72
C SER A 178 -5.35 -1.17 8.44
N TYR A 179 -6.00 -0.53 7.48
CA TYR A 179 -6.11 -1.05 6.12
C TYR A 179 -4.91 -0.58 5.31
N LYS A 180 -4.27 -1.50 4.59
CA LYS A 180 -2.94 -1.26 4.01
C LYS A 180 -2.97 -1.32 2.50
N TYR A 181 -2.43 -0.30 1.86
CA TYR A 181 -2.11 -0.27 0.44
C TYR A 181 -0.62 -0.03 0.28
N ILE A 182 0.03 -0.76 -0.62
CA ILE A 182 1.43 -0.61 -0.97
C ILE A 182 1.50 -0.28 -2.46
N GLY A 183 2.40 0.62 -2.83
CA GLY A 183 2.63 0.93 -4.23
C GLY A 183 4.04 1.45 -4.47
N ILE A 184 4.40 1.55 -5.74
CA ILE A 184 5.64 2.21 -6.16
C ILE A 184 5.40 3.40 -7.08
N THR A 185 6.36 4.31 -7.12
CA THR A 185 6.34 5.44 -8.06
C THR A 185 7.74 5.99 -8.31
N LYS A 186 8.03 6.40 -9.55
CA LYS A 186 9.23 7.20 -9.89
C LYS A 186 8.96 8.71 -9.83
N ARG A 187 7.69 9.10 -9.64
CA ARG A 187 7.26 10.49 -9.48
C ARG A 187 7.56 10.97 -8.06
N ASN A 188 7.22 12.23 -7.80
CA ASN A 188 7.06 12.73 -6.45
C ASN A 188 5.85 12.06 -5.78
N TRP A 189 6.00 11.62 -4.53
CA TRP A 189 4.96 10.94 -3.78
C TRP A 189 3.65 11.74 -3.68
N LYS A 190 3.70 13.07 -3.42
CA LYS A 190 2.52 13.96 -3.38
C LYS A 190 1.73 13.91 -4.68
N LYS A 191 2.44 13.82 -5.82
CA LYS A 191 1.79 13.71 -7.13
C LYS A 191 1.06 12.37 -7.25
N ARG A 192 1.71 11.25 -6.89
CA ARG A 192 1.10 9.92 -6.92
C ARG A 192 -0.13 9.84 -5.99
N TYR A 193 -0.05 10.42 -4.80
CA TYR A 193 -1.19 10.49 -3.90
C TYR A 193 -2.35 11.33 -4.46
N GLN A 194 -2.06 12.47 -5.10
CA GLN A 194 -3.09 13.26 -5.77
C GLN A 194 -3.79 12.48 -6.90
N GLU A 195 -3.04 11.64 -7.63
CA GLU A 195 -3.60 10.74 -8.65
C GLU A 195 -4.60 9.75 -8.01
N HIS A 196 -4.26 9.14 -6.87
CA HIS A 196 -5.18 8.28 -6.11
C HIS A 196 -6.43 9.01 -5.63
N ILE A 197 -6.28 10.22 -5.09
CA ILE A 197 -7.42 11.06 -4.67
C ILE A 197 -8.33 11.40 -5.84
N ASN A 198 -7.76 11.74 -7.00
CA ASN A 198 -8.53 12.04 -8.21
C ASN A 198 -9.26 10.79 -8.72
N SER A 199 -8.59 9.64 -8.79
CA SER A 199 -9.20 8.35 -9.16
C SER A 199 -10.31 7.95 -8.19
N SER A 200 -10.11 8.22 -6.90
CA SER A 200 -11.11 8.02 -5.85
C SER A 200 -12.35 8.88 -6.07
N HIS A 201 -12.19 10.19 -6.32
CA HIS A 201 -13.33 11.07 -6.65
C HIS A 201 -14.05 10.68 -7.95
N ASN A 202 -13.32 10.14 -8.93
CA ASN A 202 -13.87 9.65 -10.19
C ASN A 202 -14.54 8.26 -10.08
N GLN A 203 -14.89 7.83 -8.87
CA GLN A 203 -15.61 6.58 -8.60
C GLN A 203 -14.90 5.34 -9.13
N SER A 204 -13.56 5.33 -9.09
CA SER A 204 -12.81 4.10 -9.33
C SER A 204 -13.25 2.99 -8.36
N TYR A 205 -13.40 1.78 -8.91
CA TYR A 205 -13.82 0.58 -8.17
C TYR A 205 -12.70 -0.03 -7.32
N PHE A 206 -11.45 0.44 -7.46
CA PHE A 206 -10.35 -0.09 -6.67
C PHE A 206 -10.62 0.01 -5.16
N ARG A 207 -10.30 -1.07 -4.45
CA ARG A 207 -10.50 -1.21 -3.01
C ARG A 207 -9.86 -0.07 -2.22
N PHE A 208 -8.64 0.33 -2.57
CA PHE A 208 -7.98 1.49 -1.97
C PHE A 208 -8.78 2.79 -2.17
N HIS A 209 -9.24 3.05 -3.40
CA HIS A 209 -10.02 4.24 -3.72
C HIS A 209 -11.38 4.29 -3.03
N ARG A 210 -12.07 3.15 -2.93
CA ARG A 210 -13.31 2.96 -2.16
C ARG A 210 -13.07 3.21 -0.67
N CYS A 211 -11.96 2.68 -0.14
CA CYS A 211 -11.55 2.90 1.24
C CYS A 211 -11.28 4.39 1.52
N LEU A 212 -10.58 5.11 0.61
CA LEU A 212 -10.34 6.55 0.69
C LEU A 212 -11.63 7.40 0.67
N ARG A 213 -12.72 6.90 0.08
CA ARG A 213 -14.05 7.54 0.14
C ARG A 213 -14.79 7.29 1.45
N GLY A 214 -14.25 6.46 2.34
CA GLY A 214 -14.92 6.06 3.58
C GLY A 214 -16.05 5.06 3.35
N GLU A 215 -16.05 4.30 2.24
CA GLU A 215 -17.11 3.32 1.95
C GLU A 215 -17.09 2.13 2.91
N PHE A 216 -15.96 1.82 3.53
CA PHE A 216 -15.80 0.66 4.40
C PHE A 216 -16.04 1.01 5.88
N PHE A 217 -15.66 2.22 6.27
CA PHE A 217 -15.72 2.74 7.63
C PHE A 217 -15.45 4.25 7.62
N GLU A 218 -15.81 4.94 8.70
CA GLU A 218 -15.41 6.33 8.92
C GLU A 218 -13.89 6.41 9.15
N ILE A 219 -13.19 7.11 8.25
CA ILE A 219 -11.74 7.30 8.35
C ILE A 219 -11.44 8.27 9.50
N GLY A 220 -10.55 7.89 10.41
CA GLY A 220 -10.02 8.82 11.41
C GLY A 220 -8.60 9.29 11.13
N ALA A 221 -7.77 8.45 10.50
CA ALA A 221 -6.41 8.82 10.12
C ALA A 221 -5.97 8.13 8.84
N ILE A 222 -5.06 8.78 8.14
CA ILE A 222 -4.32 8.23 7.01
C ILE A 222 -2.83 8.42 7.29
N GLU A 223 -2.08 7.33 7.31
CA GLU A 223 -0.62 7.36 7.39
C GLU A 223 -0.02 7.12 6.00
N HIS A 224 0.99 7.90 5.67
CA HIS A 224 1.70 7.92 4.42
C HIS A 224 3.16 7.61 4.70
N ILE A 225 3.60 6.42 4.37
CA ILE A 225 4.91 5.92 4.75
C ILE A 225 5.74 5.74 3.49
N ILE A 226 6.94 6.32 3.47
CA ILE A 226 7.95 6.01 2.45
C ILE A 226 8.81 4.89 2.99
N ASP A 227 8.55 3.67 2.52
CA ASP A 227 9.34 2.50 2.93
C ASP A 227 10.72 2.54 2.31
N ARG A 228 10.82 2.88 1.02
CA ARG A 228 12.07 2.92 0.26
C ARG A 228 12.10 4.09 -0.70
N ALA A 229 13.28 4.68 -0.89
CA ALA A 229 13.51 5.73 -1.87
C ALA A 229 14.89 5.62 -2.51
N GLY A 230 15.00 6.05 -3.78
CA GLY A 230 16.27 6.04 -4.50
C GLY A 230 16.71 4.65 -4.96
N ILE A 231 15.76 3.74 -5.17
CA ILE A 231 16.01 2.36 -5.64
C ILE A 231 15.69 2.23 -7.13
N THR A 232 16.26 1.23 -7.79
CA THR A 232 15.98 0.93 -9.20
C THR A 232 14.57 0.38 -9.38
N GLU A 233 14.09 0.30 -10.62
CA GLU A 233 12.80 -0.28 -10.94
C GLU A 233 12.70 -1.75 -10.53
N ASP A 234 13.71 -2.55 -10.87
CA ASP A 234 13.71 -3.99 -10.55
C ASP A 234 13.61 -4.24 -9.05
N GLU A 235 14.36 -3.47 -8.25
CA GLU A 235 14.32 -3.52 -6.79
C GLU A 235 12.96 -3.08 -6.24
N ALA A 236 12.38 -2.00 -6.80
CA ALA A 236 11.06 -1.53 -6.40
C ALA A 236 9.97 -2.57 -6.68
N MET A 237 10.02 -3.20 -7.85
CA MET A 237 9.08 -4.25 -8.25
C MET A 237 9.19 -5.47 -7.34
N GLU A 238 10.40 -5.89 -7.00
CA GLU A 238 10.62 -7.03 -6.10
C GLU A 238 10.09 -6.75 -4.67
N ILE A 239 10.41 -5.57 -4.13
CA ILE A 239 9.97 -5.18 -2.78
C ILE A 239 8.46 -5.01 -2.73
N GLU A 240 7.87 -4.37 -3.72
CA GLU A 240 6.41 -4.20 -3.83
C GLU A 240 5.70 -5.55 -3.89
N GLU A 241 6.16 -6.45 -4.76
CA GLU A 241 5.60 -7.80 -4.90
C GLU A 241 5.63 -8.54 -3.56
N LYS A 242 6.80 -8.60 -2.90
CA LYS A 242 6.97 -9.26 -1.61
C LYS A 242 6.09 -8.65 -0.50
N ASN A 243 6.00 -7.32 -0.43
CA ASN A 243 5.23 -6.64 0.61
C ASN A 243 3.73 -6.79 0.37
N ILE A 244 3.27 -6.69 -0.88
CA ILE A 244 1.87 -6.90 -1.23
C ILE A 244 1.44 -8.32 -0.87
N GLU A 245 2.21 -9.33 -1.28
CA GLU A 245 1.91 -10.74 -1.00
C GLU A 245 1.88 -11.09 0.49
N LYS A 246 2.55 -10.31 1.35
CA LYS A 246 2.65 -10.57 2.80
C LYS A 246 1.71 -9.73 3.66
N ILE A 247 1.19 -8.62 3.14
CA ILE A 247 0.57 -7.60 4.00
C ILE A 247 -0.73 -7.03 3.41
N SER A 248 -0.77 -6.72 2.11
CA SER A 248 -1.84 -5.88 1.54
C SER A 248 -2.65 -6.50 0.41
N LEU A 249 -2.31 -7.72 -0.03
CA LEU A 249 -3.05 -8.41 -1.09
C LEU A 249 -4.42 -8.89 -0.61
N TYR A 250 -5.48 -8.25 -1.11
CA TYR A 250 -6.84 -8.72 -0.97
C TYR A 250 -7.10 -9.89 -1.92
N PRO A 251 -7.87 -10.92 -1.53
CA PRO A 251 -8.51 -11.16 -0.23
C PRO A 251 -7.68 -11.97 0.77
N ILE A 252 -6.41 -12.30 0.49
CA ILE A 252 -5.55 -13.03 1.44
C ILE A 252 -5.50 -12.30 2.78
N PHE A 253 -5.41 -10.97 2.74
CA PHE A 253 -5.51 -10.10 3.90
C PHE A 253 -6.82 -9.32 3.83
N SER A 254 -7.71 -9.53 4.81
CA SER A 254 -9.02 -8.87 4.87
C SER A 254 -8.92 -7.33 4.92
N LYS A 255 -7.84 -6.82 5.55
CA LYS A 255 -7.48 -5.40 5.62
C LYS A 255 -6.53 -4.95 4.50
N GLY A 256 -6.20 -5.83 3.57
CA GLY A 256 -5.45 -5.50 2.37
C GLY A 256 -6.28 -4.66 1.40
N LEU A 257 -5.63 -3.70 0.75
CA LEU A 257 -6.23 -2.80 -0.23
C LEU A 257 -5.64 -2.97 -1.64
N ASN A 258 -4.53 -3.71 -1.80
CA ASN A 258 -4.03 -4.11 -3.11
C ASN A 258 -4.91 -5.23 -3.66
N MET A 259 -5.43 -5.03 -4.86
CA MET A 259 -6.34 -5.98 -5.50
C MET A 259 -5.62 -7.03 -6.35
N ILE A 260 -4.34 -6.81 -6.61
CA ILE A 260 -3.49 -7.69 -7.38
C ILE A 260 -2.09 -7.77 -6.76
N PRO A 261 -1.28 -8.77 -7.11
CA PRO A 261 0.13 -8.80 -6.75
C PRO A 261 0.89 -7.58 -7.28
N GLY A 262 1.95 -7.21 -6.59
CA GLY A 262 2.88 -6.17 -7.03
C GLY A 262 3.82 -6.65 -8.13
N GLY A 263 4.71 -5.75 -8.54
CA GLY A 263 5.89 -6.12 -9.30
C GLY A 263 5.61 -6.84 -10.62
N ARG A 264 6.42 -7.87 -10.89
CA ARG A 264 6.37 -8.63 -12.15
C ARG A 264 5.15 -9.54 -12.19
N ALA A 265 4.75 -10.08 -11.03
CA ALA A 265 3.54 -10.89 -10.90
C ALA A 265 2.28 -10.10 -11.27
N GLY A 266 2.19 -8.83 -10.86
CA GLY A 266 1.10 -7.91 -11.22
C GLY A 266 1.09 -7.56 -12.70
N LEU A 267 2.25 -7.25 -13.27
CA LEU A 267 2.38 -7.00 -14.72
C LEU A 267 1.98 -8.22 -15.55
N LYS A 268 2.42 -9.42 -15.17
CA LYS A 268 2.05 -10.66 -15.84
C LYS A 268 0.54 -10.90 -15.78
N PHE A 269 -0.06 -10.73 -14.60
CA PHE A 269 -1.51 -10.79 -14.43
C PHE A 269 -2.22 -9.86 -15.40
N LEU A 270 -1.75 -8.61 -15.51
CA LEU A 270 -2.37 -7.61 -16.37
C LEU A 270 -2.35 -8.01 -17.85
N HIS A 271 -1.20 -8.48 -18.33
CA HIS A 271 -1.05 -8.93 -19.72
C HIS A 271 -1.95 -10.12 -20.05
N GLU A 272 -1.97 -11.13 -19.18
CA GLU A 272 -2.84 -12.31 -19.37
C GLU A 272 -4.32 -11.93 -19.29
N HIS A 273 -4.68 -11.05 -18.36
CA HIS A 273 -6.05 -10.56 -18.23
C HIS A 273 -6.49 -9.79 -19.47
N ALA A 274 -5.66 -8.87 -19.98
CA ALA A 274 -5.90 -8.11 -21.20
C ALA A 274 -6.14 -9.02 -22.40
N LYS A 275 -5.26 -10.02 -22.59
CA LYS A 275 -5.38 -11.02 -23.65
C LYS A 275 -6.69 -11.80 -23.55
N LYS A 276 -7.06 -12.23 -22.34
CA LYS A 276 -8.28 -13.01 -22.11
C LYS A 276 -9.56 -12.24 -22.43
N ILE A 277 -9.60 -10.94 -22.11
CA ILE A 277 -10.77 -10.10 -22.39
C ILE A 277 -10.74 -9.46 -23.79
N GLY A 278 -9.65 -9.64 -24.55
CA GLY A 278 -9.45 -9.00 -25.85
C GLY A 278 -9.19 -7.49 -25.77
N TYR A 279 -8.69 -7.00 -24.63
CA TYR A 279 -8.26 -5.61 -24.48
C TYR A 279 -6.85 -5.44 -25.05
N LYS A 280 -6.67 -4.41 -25.87
CA LYS A 280 -5.37 -4.04 -26.42
C LYS A 280 -4.74 -2.97 -25.54
N ILE A 281 -3.62 -3.32 -24.91
CA ILE A 281 -2.78 -2.39 -24.17
C ILE A 281 -2.13 -1.42 -25.16
N GLU A 282 -2.37 -0.12 -25.00
CA GLU A 282 -1.92 0.92 -25.94
C GLU A 282 -0.46 1.34 -25.73
N LYS A 283 0.05 1.20 -24.51
CA LYS A 283 1.39 1.64 -24.09
C LYS A 283 2.05 0.57 -23.26
N GLU A 284 3.38 0.51 -23.33
CA GLU A 284 4.16 -0.28 -22.38
C GLU A 284 3.78 0.14 -20.95
N ILE A 285 3.47 -0.85 -20.13
CA ILE A 285 2.95 -0.62 -18.79
C ILE A 285 4.12 -0.60 -17.82
N ASP A 286 4.36 0.58 -17.24
CA ASP A 286 5.20 0.73 -16.06
C ASP A 286 4.32 0.86 -14.80
N ALA A 287 4.95 0.82 -13.63
CA ALA A 287 4.25 0.89 -12.35
C ALA A 287 3.44 2.18 -12.13
N ASP A 288 3.78 3.23 -12.86
CA ASP A 288 3.27 4.58 -12.74
C ASP A 288 2.00 4.79 -13.60
N ILE A 289 1.80 3.95 -14.61
CA ILE A 289 0.64 3.91 -15.53
C ILE A 289 -0.24 2.69 -15.24
N PHE A 290 0.32 1.66 -14.61
CA PHE A 290 -0.29 0.39 -14.26
C PHE A 290 -1.76 0.48 -13.83
N GLU A 291 -2.02 1.25 -12.78
CA GLU A 291 -3.35 1.40 -12.18
C GLU A 291 -4.35 2.02 -13.17
N SER A 292 -3.90 3.00 -13.95
CA SER A 292 -4.77 3.68 -14.92
C SER A 292 -5.18 2.75 -16.07
N GLU A 293 -4.29 1.86 -16.52
CA GLU A 293 -4.61 0.85 -17.54
C GLU A 293 -5.53 -0.23 -16.97
N MET A 294 -5.33 -0.65 -15.72
CA MET A 294 -6.28 -1.54 -15.04
C MET A 294 -7.70 -0.96 -15.01
N ILE A 295 -7.86 0.32 -14.64
CA ILE A 295 -9.19 0.97 -14.64
C ILE A 295 -9.82 0.94 -16.04
N LYS A 296 -9.04 1.19 -17.10
CA LYS A 296 -9.55 1.13 -18.48
C LYS A 296 -9.96 -0.28 -18.87
N MET A 297 -9.15 -1.28 -18.51
CA MET A 297 -9.41 -2.69 -18.77
C MET A 297 -10.67 -3.20 -18.08
N GLU A 298 -10.86 -2.85 -16.81
CA GLU A 298 -12.07 -3.21 -16.06
C GLU A 298 -13.31 -2.58 -16.69
N ASN A 299 -13.24 -1.29 -17.01
CA ASN A 299 -14.34 -0.60 -17.69
C ASN A 299 -14.65 -1.21 -19.07
N PHE A 300 -13.63 -1.67 -19.79
CA PHE A 300 -13.80 -2.39 -21.06
C PHE A 300 -14.50 -3.73 -20.84
N ASN A 301 -14.04 -4.53 -19.88
CA ASN A 301 -14.62 -5.84 -19.56
C ASN A 301 -16.11 -5.72 -19.18
N LEU A 302 -16.45 -4.75 -18.31
CA LEU A 302 -17.84 -4.46 -17.93
C LEU A 302 -18.72 -4.14 -19.15
N LYS A 303 -18.23 -3.30 -20.08
CA LYS A 303 -18.95 -2.98 -21.32
C LYS A 303 -19.16 -4.20 -22.21
N GLN A 304 -18.18 -5.11 -22.29
CA GLN A 304 -18.29 -6.33 -23.11
C GLN A 304 -19.30 -7.32 -22.53
N ILE A 305 -19.31 -7.50 -21.20
CA ILE A 305 -20.31 -8.33 -20.51
C ILE A 305 -21.73 -7.82 -20.80
N LEU A 306 -21.93 -6.50 -20.76
CA LEU A 306 -23.23 -5.88 -21.06
C LEU A 306 -23.66 -6.02 -22.53
N LYS A 307 -22.71 -6.23 -23.47
CA LYS A 307 -22.96 -6.38 -24.91
C LYS A 307 -23.24 -7.81 -25.37
N ASN A 308 -22.67 -8.84 -24.73
CA ASN A 308 -22.85 -10.26 -25.09
C ASN A 308 -24.22 -10.83 -24.64
N LYS A 309 -25.28 -10.04 -24.84
CA LYS A 309 -26.69 -10.39 -24.70
C LYS A 309 -27.07 -11.38 -25.80
N ASN A 310 -27.30 -12.63 -25.44
CA ASN A 310 -28.28 -13.49 -26.10
C ASN A 310 -28.45 -14.75 -25.24
N SER A 311 -29.45 -14.76 -24.37
CA SER A 311 -29.93 -16.03 -23.81
C SER A 311 -31.45 -16.00 -23.70
N ASN A 312 -32.09 -16.93 -24.42
CA ASN A 312 -33.49 -17.29 -24.30
C ASN A 312 -33.73 -17.87 -22.89
N LEU A 313 -34.02 -17.00 -21.92
CA LEU A 313 -34.33 -17.42 -20.56
C LEU A 313 -35.84 -17.39 -20.35
N LYS A 314 -36.41 -18.54 -19.95
CA LYS A 314 -37.86 -18.78 -19.82
C LYS A 314 -38.55 -18.00 -18.68
N ASN A 315 -37.79 -17.29 -17.85
CA ASN A 315 -38.31 -16.50 -16.73
C ASN A 315 -37.73 -15.09 -16.78
N GLU A 316 -38.48 -14.17 -17.38
CA GLU A 316 -38.01 -12.83 -17.75
C GLU A 316 -37.46 -12.05 -16.55
N LYS A 317 -38.05 -12.17 -15.35
CA LYS A 317 -37.58 -11.45 -14.15
C LYS A 317 -36.28 -12.02 -13.56
N LEU A 318 -36.15 -13.34 -13.50
CA LEU A 318 -34.90 -13.97 -13.04
C LEU A 318 -33.80 -13.82 -14.10
N ALA A 319 -34.16 -13.82 -15.37
CA ALA A 319 -33.27 -13.51 -16.47
C ALA A 319 -32.76 -12.07 -16.38
N GLU A 320 -33.65 -11.14 -16.07
CA GLU A 320 -33.33 -9.73 -15.87
C GLU A 320 -32.42 -9.52 -14.65
N LEU A 321 -32.71 -10.16 -13.51
CA LEU A 321 -31.83 -10.14 -12.33
C LEU A 321 -30.48 -10.81 -12.63
N TRP A 322 -30.47 -11.98 -13.25
CA TRP A 322 -29.24 -12.67 -13.63
C TRP A 322 -28.39 -11.84 -14.61
N ALA A 323 -29.03 -11.09 -15.51
CA ALA A 323 -28.35 -10.25 -16.49
C ALA A 323 -27.84 -8.93 -15.91
N ASN A 324 -28.65 -8.23 -15.11
CA ASN A 324 -28.40 -6.85 -14.68
C ASN A 324 -27.81 -6.74 -13.28
N ASP A 325 -28.03 -7.73 -12.41
CA ASP A 325 -27.55 -7.75 -11.05
C ASP A 325 -26.40 -8.76 -10.89
N ILE A 326 -25.17 -8.22 -10.96
CA ILE A 326 -23.95 -8.99 -10.75
C ILE A 326 -23.88 -9.60 -9.34
N ASN A 327 -24.41 -8.91 -8.33
CA ASN A 327 -24.41 -9.39 -6.95
C ASN A 327 -25.37 -10.56 -6.79
N PHE A 328 -26.55 -10.48 -7.43
CA PHE A 328 -27.48 -11.60 -7.50
C PHE A 328 -26.84 -12.83 -8.13
N ARG A 329 -26.16 -12.66 -9.28
CA ARG A 329 -25.48 -13.77 -9.98
C ARG A 329 -24.37 -14.39 -9.14
N ILE A 330 -23.51 -13.56 -8.55
CA ILE A 330 -22.45 -14.00 -7.65
C ILE A 330 -23.06 -14.78 -6.48
N SER A 331 -24.08 -14.22 -5.83
CA SER A 331 -24.76 -14.88 -4.71
C SER A 331 -25.34 -16.23 -5.12
N ALA A 332 -26.11 -16.29 -6.21
CA ALA A 332 -26.75 -17.51 -6.67
C ALA A 332 -25.76 -18.64 -6.98
N ILE A 333 -24.56 -18.32 -7.49
CA ILE A 333 -23.53 -19.31 -7.84
C ILE A 333 -22.70 -19.70 -6.60
N THR A 334 -22.37 -18.75 -5.73
CA THR A 334 -21.38 -18.95 -4.66
C THR A 334 -21.99 -19.30 -3.30
N ASN A 335 -23.32 -19.28 -3.12
CA ASN A 335 -23.91 -19.46 -1.79
C ASN A 335 -23.77 -20.87 -1.21
N GLN A 336 -23.50 -21.90 -2.03
CA GLN A 336 -23.41 -23.28 -1.56
C GLN A 336 -22.09 -23.54 -0.81
N LYS A 337 -22.12 -24.45 0.18
CA LYS A 337 -20.95 -24.78 1.00
C LYS A 337 -19.81 -25.42 0.19
N HIS A 338 -20.15 -26.23 -0.81
CA HIS A 338 -19.20 -26.91 -1.68
C HIS A 338 -18.77 -26.09 -2.91
N HIS A 339 -19.21 -24.83 -3.01
CA HIS A 339 -18.78 -23.90 -4.03
C HIS A 339 -17.79 -22.90 -3.45
N PHE A 340 -16.85 -22.44 -4.27
CA PHE A 340 -15.98 -21.34 -3.86
C PHE A 340 -16.81 -20.07 -3.59
N SER A 341 -16.41 -19.32 -2.57
CA SER A 341 -16.90 -17.95 -2.39
C SER A 341 -16.41 -17.06 -3.54
N TYR A 342 -17.02 -15.90 -3.72
CA TYR A 342 -16.60 -14.94 -4.75
C TYR A 342 -15.13 -14.53 -4.59
N ASP A 343 -14.73 -14.18 -3.36
CA ASP A 343 -13.36 -13.80 -3.02
C ASP A 343 -12.38 -14.95 -3.30
N GLN A 344 -12.76 -16.21 -3.00
CA GLN A 344 -11.94 -17.38 -3.33
C GLN A 344 -11.75 -17.56 -4.84
N ILE A 345 -12.80 -17.37 -5.63
CA ILE A 345 -12.75 -17.47 -7.10
C ILE A 345 -11.82 -16.41 -7.69
N GLN A 346 -11.99 -15.16 -7.26
CA GLN A 346 -11.14 -14.05 -7.70
C GLN A 346 -9.68 -14.29 -7.31
N CYS A 347 -9.44 -14.63 -6.04
CA CYS A 347 -8.09 -14.86 -5.52
C CYS A 347 -7.41 -16.02 -6.22
N ALA A 348 -8.09 -17.15 -6.43
CA ALA A 348 -7.52 -18.29 -7.13
C ALA A 348 -7.04 -17.91 -8.54
N ARG A 349 -7.91 -17.24 -9.30
CA ARG A 349 -7.62 -16.77 -10.66
C ARG A 349 -6.46 -15.78 -10.71
N LEU A 350 -6.44 -14.85 -9.74
CA LEU A 350 -5.39 -13.86 -9.59
C LEU A 350 -4.04 -14.52 -9.35
N LEU A 351 -3.94 -15.37 -8.33
CA LEU A 351 -2.70 -16.03 -7.94
C LEU A 351 -2.19 -16.98 -9.03
N TYR A 352 -3.09 -17.69 -9.71
CA TYR A 352 -2.73 -18.56 -10.84
C TYR A 352 -2.13 -17.79 -12.01
N ALA A 353 -2.74 -16.68 -12.40
CA ALA A 353 -2.22 -15.82 -13.46
C ALA A 353 -0.87 -15.18 -13.08
N SER A 354 -0.64 -14.95 -11.79
CA SER A 354 0.66 -14.53 -11.24
C SER A 354 1.69 -15.65 -11.17
N GLY A 355 1.35 -16.89 -11.56
CA GLY A 355 2.28 -18.02 -11.64
C GLY A 355 2.53 -18.74 -10.32
N TRP A 356 1.65 -18.57 -9.33
CA TRP A 356 1.75 -19.32 -8.09
C TRP A 356 1.44 -20.81 -8.32
N GLU A 357 2.06 -21.66 -7.51
CA GLU A 357 1.84 -23.11 -7.53
C GLU A 357 0.45 -23.47 -6.98
N MET A 358 -0.16 -24.53 -7.53
CA MET A 358 -1.53 -24.96 -7.19
C MET A 358 -1.75 -25.17 -5.69
N GLU A 359 -0.79 -25.80 -5.01
CA GLU A 359 -0.84 -26.08 -3.57
C GLU A 359 -0.81 -24.77 -2.77
N LYS A 360 0.11 -23.86 -3.11
CA LYS A 360 0.20 -22.51 -2.51
C LYS A 360 -1.10 -21.73 -2.71
N ILE A 361 -1.70 -21.78 -3.90
CA ILE A 361 -2.99 -21.13 -4.18
C ILE A 361 -4.08 -21.72 -3.29
N PHE A 362 -4.19 -23.05 -3.27
CA PHE A 362 -5.24 -23.74 -2.53
C PHE A 362 -5.17 -23.47 -1.02
N ASP A 363 -3.97 -23.47 -0.45
CA ASP A 363 -3.75 -23.18 0.96
C ASP A 363 -4.10 -21.74 1.34
N ASN A 364 -3.90 -20.78 0.43
CA ASN A 364 -4.27 -19.39 0.68
C ASN A 364 -5.78 -19.17 0.54
N ILE A 365 -6.42 -19.73 -0.50
CA ILE A 365 -7.85 -19.49 -0.71
C ILE A 365 -8.74 -20.15 0.36
N LYS A 366 -8.29 -21.25 0.96
CA LYS A 366 -8.97 -21.87 2.11
C LYS A 366 -9.12 -20.95 3.32
N LYS A 367 -8.16 -20.02 3.49
CA LYS A 367 -8.16 -19.08 4.64
C LYS A 367 -9.12 -17.92 4.45
N ILE A 368 -9.54 -17.64 3.21
CA ILE A 368 -10.44 -16.52 2.87
C ILE A 368 -11.85 -16.75 3.43
N ASP A 369 -12.42 -17.93 3.17
CA ASP A 369 -13.74 -18.33 3.68
C ASP A 369 -13.66 -19.77 4.19
N THR A 370 -13.44 -19.87 5.51
CA THR A 370 -13.28 -21.14 6.23
C THR A 370 -14.57 -21.94 6.33
N ASN A 371 -15.72 -21.36 5.95
CA ASN A 371 -16.99 -22.07 5.94
C ASN A 371 -17.20 -22.91 4.68
N LYS A 372 -16.34 -22.74 3.66
CA LYS A 372 -16.43 -23.49 2.39
C LYS A 372 -15.71 -24.84 2.47
N GLU A 373 -16.38 -25.87 1.97
CA GLU A 373 -15.85 -27.24 1.86
C GLU A 373 -15.41 -27.52 0.43
N ILE A 374 -14.27 -26.92 0.07
CA ILE A 374 -13.66 -26.94 -1.27
C ILE A 374 -12.48 -27.92 -1.34
N ASN A 375 -12.22 -28.48 -2.53
CA ASN A 375 -11.10 -29.40 -2.78
C ASN A 375 -10.20 -28.93 -3.94
N ILE A 376 -9.01 -29.52 -4.06
CA ILE A 376 -8.00 -29.11 -5.05
C ILE A 376 -8.41 -29.44 -6.50
N SER A 377 -9.23 -30.47 -6.72
CA SER A 377 -9.76 -30.79 -8.06
C SER A 377 -10.71 -29.70 -8.55
N GLN A 378 -11.53 -29.15 -7.67
CA GLN A 378 -12.40 -28.01 -8.02
C GLN A 378 -11.58 -26.77 -8.37
N LEU A 379 -10.41 -26.58 -7.74
CA LEU A 379 -9.51 -25.47 -8.08
C LEU A 379 -8.97 -25.64 -9.50
N ASP A 380 -8.58 -26.85 -9.90
CA ASP A 380 -8.14 -27.13 -11.28
C ASP A 380 -9.24 -26.80 -12.30
N ASP A 381 -10.47 -27.26 -12.06
CA ASP A 381 -11.63 -26.95 -12.91
C ASP A 381 -11.95 -25.45 -12.99
N LEU A 382 -11.78 -24.72 -11.88
CA LEU A 382 -11.96 -23.28 -11.84
C LEU A 382 -10.92 -22.56 -12.71
N LEU A 383 -9.66 -22.99 -12.65
CA LEU A 383 -8.54 -22.34 -13.33
C LEU A 383 -8.51 -22.66 -14.83
N LEU A 384 -8.92 -23.87 -15.21
CA LEU A 384 -9.19 -24.25 -16.61
C LEU A 384 -10.40 -23.51 -17.21
N GLY A 385 -11.25 -22.93 -16.36
CA GLY A 385 -12.46 -22.21 -16.78
C GLY A 385 -13.66 -23.12 -17.06
N ASN A 386 -13.59 -24.39 -16.62
CA ASN A 386 -14.70 -25.34 -16.69
C ASN A 386 -15.86 -24.92 -15.77
N THR A 387 -15.54 -24.20 -14.70
CA THR A 387 -16.51 -23.71 -13.71
C THR A 387 -16.42 -22.19 -13.50
N TYR A 388 -17.51 -21.58 -13.02
CA TYR A 388 -17.60 -20.15 -12.66
C TYR A 388 -17.29 -19.17 -13.81
N SER A 389 -17.41 -19.58 -15.07
CA SER A 389 -17.09 -18.76 -16.26
C SER A 389 -17.93 -17.48 -16.36
N SER A 390 -19.13 -17.48 -15.78
CA SER A 390 -20.05 -16.33 -15.74
C SER A 390 -19.77 -15.33 -14.60
N ILE A 391 -18.90 -15.71 -13.65
CA ILE A 391 -18.40 -14.80 -12.61
C ILE A 391 -17.23 -14.03 -13.22
N PRO A 392 -17.32 -12.71 -13.31
CA PRO A 392 -16.26 -11.93 -13.93
C PRO A 392 -15.00 -11.93 -13.07
N TYR A 393 -13.87 -11.72 -13.74
CA TYR A 393 -12.57 -11.48 -13.11
C TYR A 393 -12.48 -10.13 -12.40
N VAL A 394 -13.54 -9.32 -12.46
CA VAL A 394 -13.57 -7.97 -11.86
C VAL A 394 -13.20 -8.12 -10.41
N ILE A 395 -12.20 -7.36 -9.97
CA ILE A 395 -11.86 -7.22 -8.57
C ILE A 395 -12.82 -6.12 -8.09
N LEU A 396 -13.96 -6.50 -7.51
CA LEU A 396 -14.99 -5.55 -7.03
C LEU A 396 -14.66 -5.00 -5.64
#